data_AF-A0A9E0ALL7-F1
#
_entry.id   AF-A0A9E0ALL7-F1
#
_cell.length_a   1.000
_cell.length_b   1.000
_cell.length_c   1.000
_cell.angle_alpha   90.00
_cell.angle_beta   90.00
_cell.angle_gamma   90.00
#
_symmetry.space_group_name_H-M   'P 1'
#
loop_
_entity.id
_entity.type
_entity.pdbx_description
1 polymer ?
#
loop_
_entity_poly.entity_id
_entity_poly.type
_entity_poly.pdbx_seq_one_letter_code
_entity_poly.pdbx_strand_id
1 'polypeptide(L)' 'MAEKRDYYEVLGVPKDADDAAIKRAYRQLAKKYHPDMNPGDKEAEAKFKE' A
#
# COMPACT_ATOMS: atom_id res chain seq x y z
N MET A 1 14.27 6.87 17.77
CA MET A 1 13.15 6.01 18.22
C MET A 1 12.66 5.29 16.98
N ALA A 2 12.55 3.96 17.02
CA ALA A 2 12.22 3.17 15.83
C ALA A 2 10.84 3.57 15.29
N GLU A 3 10.80 4.35 14.21
CA GLU A 3 9.61 4.51 13.37
C GLU A 3 9.38 3.19 12.65
N LYS A 4 8.88 2.21 13.40
CA LYS A 4 8.41 0.94 12.89
C LYS A 4 7.13 1.28 12.15
N ARG A 5 7.25 1.76 10.90
CA ARG A 5 6.10 2.03 10.03
C ARG A 5 5.22 0.79 10.10
N ASP A 6 4.01 0.95 10.62
CA ASP A 6 3.09 -0.17 10.77
C ASP A 6 2.65 -0.54 9.35
N TYR A 7 3.30 -1.55 8.76
CA TYR A 7 2.98 -2.02 7.40
C TYR A 7 1.49 -2.38 7.28
N TYR A 8 0.88 -2.81 8.37
CA TYR A 8 -0.56 -3.05 8.47
C TYR A 8 -1.38 -1.76 8.29
N GLU A 9 -0.97 -0.64 8.90
CA GLU A 9 -1.61 0.67 8.71
C GLU A 9 -1.40 1.22 7.29
N VAL A 10 -0.19 1.06 6.73
CA VAL A 10 0.11 1.44 5.35
C VAL A 10 -0.76 0.66 4.35
N LEU A 11 -0.91 -0.64 4.59
CA LEU A 11 -1.78 -1.51 3.81
C LEU A 11 -3.27 -1.32 4.12
N GLY A 12 -3.62 -0.58 5.18
CA GLY A 12 -5.00 -0.40 5.65
C GLY A 12 -5.66 -1.70 6.12
N VAL A 13 -4.86 -2.67 6.59
CA VAL A 13 -5.32 -3.95 7.13
C VAL A 13 -5.09 -4.01 8.63
N PRO A 14 -5.91 -4.75 9.39
CA PRO A 14 -5.67 -4.92 10.81
C PRO A 14 -4.42 -5.79 11.05
N LYS A 15 -3.81 -5.68 12.24
CA LYS A 15 -2.56 -6.40 12.59
C LYS A 15 -2.73 -7.92 12.69
N ASP A 16 -3.97 -8.38 12.79
CA ASP A 16 -4.39 -9.79 12.76
C ASP A 16 -4.83 -10.26 11.37
N ALA A 17 -4.64 -9.42 10.33
CA ALA A 17 -5.00 -9.78 8.96
C ALA A 17 -4.25 -11.02 8.48
N ASP A 18 -4.98 -11.89 7.79
CA ASP A 18 -4.42 -13.06 7.16
C ASP A 18 -3.64 -12.70 5.89
N ASP A 19 -2.77 -13.61 5.45
CA ASP A 19 -1.98 -13.43 4.22
C ASP A 19 -2.85 -13.12 2.99
N ALA A 20 -4.09 -13.63 2.98
CA ALA A 20 -5.06 -13.35 1.92
C ALA A 20 -5.55 -11.90 1.94
N ALA A 21 -5.90 -11.35 3.12
CA ALA A 21 -6.26 -9.94 3.28
C ALA A 21 -5.08 -9.02 2.95
N ILE A 22 -3.87 -9.33 3.42
CA ILE A 22 -2.64 -8.59 3.11
C ILE A 22 -2.43 -8.53 1.59
N LYS A 23 -2.46 -9.68 0.90
CA LYS A 23 -2.30 -9.73 -0.56
C LYS A 23 -3.42 -9.00 -1.30
N ARG A 24 -4.65 -9.04 -0.80
CA ARG A 24 -5.79 -8.32 -1.41
C ARG A 24 -5.60 -6.82 -1.27
N ALA A 25 -5.26 -6.33 -0.08
CA ALA A 25 -5.02 -4.93 0.21
C ALA A 25 -3.84 -4.39 -0.60
N TYR A 26 -2.72 -5.11 -0.65
CA TYR A 26 -1.57 -4.77 -1.49
C TYR A 26 -1.98 -4.63 -2.97
N ARG A 27 -2.72 -5.60 -3.53
CA ARG A 27 -3.19 -5.52 -4.93
C ARG A 27 -4.13 -4.35 -5.17
N GLN A 28 -4.96 -3.99 -4.19
CA GLN A 28 -5.85 -2.83 -4.28
C GLN A 28 -5.08 -1.52 -4.24
N LEU A 29 -4.11 -1.38 -3.33
CA LEU A 29 -3.24 -0.21 -3.24
C LEU A 29 -2.33 -0.07 -4.46
N ALA A 30 -1.74 -1.17 -4.92
CA ALA A 30 -0.92 -1.20 -6.13
C ALA A 30 -1.72 -0.76 -7.36
N LYS A 31 -2.97 -1.19 -7.51
CA LYS A 31 -3.86 -0.69 -8.58
C LYS A 31 -4.25 0.77 -8.37
N LYS A 32 -4.59 1.15 -7.14
CA LYS A 32 -4.99 2.52 -6.78
C LYS A 32 -3.90 3.54 -7.06
N TYR A 33 -2.64 3.18 -6.84
CA TYR A 33 -1.48 4.04 -7.07
C TYR A 33 -0.68 3.66 -8.33
N HIS A 34 -1.21 2.78 -9.18
CA HIS A 34 -0.51 2.33 -10.38
C HIS A 34 -0.25 3.53 -11.31
N PRO A 35 0.94 3.68 -11.90
CA PRO A 35 1.24 4.76 -12.83
C PRO A 35 0.33 4.74 -14.06
N ASP A 36 -0.09 3.57 -14.54
CA ASP A 36 -1.07 3.48 -15.65
C ASP A 36 -2.44 4.07 -15.30
N MET A 37 -2.85 4.02 -14.01
CA MET A 37 -4.12 4.60 -13.56
C MET A 37 -3.98 6.05 -13.11
N ASN A 38 -2.77 6.46 -12.69
CA ASN A 38 -2.47 7.81 -12.23
C ASN A 38 -1.27 8.39 -13.00
N PRO A 39 -1.41 8.59 -14.33
CA PRO A 39 -0.32 9.09 -15.15
C PRO A 39 0.09 10.50 -14.70
N GLY A 40 1.36 10.66 -14.34
CA GLY A 40 1.93 11.94 -13.91
C GLY A 40 1.74 12.27 -12.42
N ASP A 41 1.12 11.39 -11.64
CA ASP A 41 0.98 11.57 -10.19
C ASP A 41 2.23 11.05 -9.45
N LYS A 42 3.09 11.99 -9.07
CA LYS A 42 4.33 11.71 -8.33
C LYS A 42 4.07 11.23 -6.91
N GLU A 43 2.94 11.58 -6.31
CA GLU A 43 2.58 11.09 -4.97
C GLU A 43 2.09 9.64 -5.04
N ALA A 44 1.32 9.28 -6.06
CA ALA A 44 0.95 7.89 -6.33
C ALA A 44 2.20 7.05 -6.63
N GLU A 45 3.15 7.56 -7.42
CA GLU A 45 4.41 6.87 -7.70
C GLU A 45 5.24 6.63 -6.42
N ALA A 46 5.31 7.63 -5.52
CA ALA A 46 5.99 7.49 -4.24
C ALA A 46 5.31 6.44 -3.34
N LYS A 47 3.97 6.44 -3.27
CA LYS A 47 3.18 5.47 -2.49
C LYS A 47 3.16 4.06 -3.10
N PHE A 48 3.41 3.94 -4.40
CA PHE A 48 3.51 2.65 -5.09
C PHE A 48 4.90 2.00 -4.90
N LYS A 49 5.95 2.81 -4.72
CA LYS A 49 7.33 2.35 -4.48
C LYS A 49 7.64 2.05 -3.00
N GLU A 50 6.74 2.42 -2.10
CA GLU A 50 6.84 2.15 -0.66
C GLU A 50 6.25 0.78 -0.29
#